data_AF-A0A954WEH3-F1
#
_entry.id   AF-A0A954WEH3-F1
#
_cell.length_a   1.000
_cell.length_b   1.000
_cell.length_c   1.000
_cell.angle_alpha   90.00
_cell.angle_beta   90.00
_cell.angle_gamma   90.00
#
_symmetry.space_group_name_H-M   'P 1'
#
loop_
_entity.id
_entity.type
_entity.pdbx_description
1 polymer ?
#
loop_
_entity_poly.entity_id
_entity_poly.type
_entity_poly.pdbx_seq_one_letter_code
_entity_poly.pdbx_strand_id
1 'polypeptide(L)'
;MLESLERRELMAVGPQLIGAQPNNSELFNFDQGAVNIRSVSPQEITFRFDDEQIMRPSTFGSPTELGGIQITRAGLDGEFEAASVTSDFNTAGAVQLKFTARRLGADQNGISLQVTKSNQGAAGLPTVTVVGNTIAVVLNTNANNQSTALDLLNALNAEDSPASALITAEILSGSPDTVLANRTINFSPLVLGGEATVTTDLNTANGVQVKLTSVRYEGKETGLQVNVTKSNHGGIVGAPVAPIVSVVDKTINVDLNTDFRNPSTAQDFVNAINSDPEASQLIRAEIVSGSAATNVAQPAINYSPLKLGGVSNDIVVNPGFIGRLANPDENEVVFRFSETLADDLYRVDIYGDHPVLALRNEATVSYNV
;
A
#
# COMPACT_ATOMS: atom_id res chain seq x y z
N MET A 1 2.75 14.83 60.41
CA MET A 1 2.90 13.80 59.37
C MET A 1 1.61 13.79 58.58
N LEU A 2 1.57 14.48 57.44
CA LEU A 2 0.54 14.27 56.43
C LEU A 2 1.15 13.29 55.43
N GLU A 3 0.78 12.01 55.54
CA GLU A 3 0.95 11.09 54.43
C GLU A 3 0.07 11.59 53.30
N SER A 4 0.72 12.09 52.24
CA SER A 4 0.08 12.26 50.95
C SER A 4 -0.38 10.88 50.52
N LEU A 5 -1.70 10.69 50.43
CA LEU A 5 -2.31 9.55 49.77
C LEU A 5 -1.61 9.43 48.41
N GLU A 6 -0.72 8.45 48.27
CA GLU A 6 -0.27 8.00 46.97
C GLU A 6 -1.54 7.72 46.19
N ARG A 7 -1.78 8.61 45.23
CA ARG A 7 -2.79 8.46 44.22
C ARG A 7 -2.47 7.10 43.65
N ARG A 8 -3.31 6.10 43.94
CA ARG A 8 -3.42 4.92 43.10
C ARG A 8 -3.77 5.49 41.74
N GLU A 9 -2.76 5.81 40.94
CA GLU A 9 -2.82 5.57 39.52
C GLU A 9 -3.14 4.08 39.42
N LEU A 10 -4.44 3.78 39.51
CA LEU A 10 -5.01 2.68 38.76
C LEU A 10 -4.36 2.82 37.40
N MET A 11 -3.46 1.89 37.07
CA MET A 11 -2.97 1.76 35.71
C MET A 11 -4.24 1.64 34.88
N ALA A 12 -4.66 2.72 34.24
CA ALA A 12 -5.82 2.74 33.39
C ALA A 12 -5.41 1.89 32.20
N VAL A 13 -5.71 0.59 32.29
CA VAL A 13 -5.58 -0.31 31.17
C VAL A 13 -6.55 0.23 30.13
N GLY A 14 -6.02 0.61 28.97
CA GLY A 14 -6.83 1.11 27.87
C GLY A 14 -7.82 0.05 27.38
N PRO A 15 -8.79 0.44 26.53
CA PRO A 15 -9.76 -0.50 25.98
C PRO A 15 -9.08 -1.74 25.38
N GLN A 16 -9.60 -2.92 25.69
CA GLN A 16 -9.14 -4.19 25.13
C GLN A 16 -10.26 -4.85 24.34
N LEU A 17 -9.95 -5.35 23.14
CA LEU A 17 -10.93 -6.03 22.30
C LEU A 17 -11.18 -7.41 22.87
N ILE A 18 -12.40 -7.68 23.33
CA ILE A 18 -12.79 -9.00 23.85
C ILE A 18 -13.44 -9.88 22.78
N GLY A 19 -13.92 -9.27 21.69
CA GLY A 19 -14.36 -10.00 20.52
C GLY A 19 -14.96 -9.10 19.45
N ALA A 20 -15.11 -9.63 18.25
CA ALA A 20 -15.93 -9.02 17.21
C ALA A 20 -16.92 -10.02 16.67
N GLN A 21 -18.19 -9.61 16.65
CA GLN A 21 -19.31 -10.43 16.29
C GLN A 21 -20.01 -9.87 15.06
N PRO A 22 -20.02 -10.58 13.93
CA PRO A 22 -20.88 -10.26 12.81
C PRO A 22 -22.32 -10.71 13.07
N ASN A 23 -23.27 -9.99 12.46
CA ASN A 23 -24.69 -10.24 12.65
C ASN A 23 -25.23 -11.52 12.00
N ASN A 24 -24.41 -12.26 11.25
CA ASN A 24 -24.79 -13.49 10.55
C ASN A 24 -24.20 -14.78 11.15
N SER A 25 -23.71 -14.74 12.40
CA SER A 25 -23.20 -15.85 13.24
C SER A 25 -21.71 -16.21 13.10
N GLU A 26 -21.19 -16.92 14.11
CA GLU A 26 -19.78 -17.22 14.48
C GLU A 26 -18.84 -16.01 14.68
N LEU A 27 -18.01 -16.05 15.73
CA LEU A 27 -17.08 -14.98 16.13
C LEU A 27 -15.89 -14.91 15.15
N PHE A 28 -15.34 -13.71 14.93
CA PHE A 28 -14.03 -13.60 14.27
C PHE A 28 -12.95 -14.09 15.23
N ASN A 29 -12.04 -14.96 14.76
CA ASN A 29 -10.82 -15.26 15.49
C ASN A 29 -9.75 -14.23 15.11
N PHE A 30 -9.17 -13.59 16.13
CA PHE A 30 -8.15 -12.54 16.02
C PHE A 30 -6.73 -13.05 16.27
N ASP A 31 -6.53 -14.37 16.40
CA ASP A 31 -5.20 -14.96 16.43
C ASP A 31 -4.41 -14.66 15.14
N GLN A 32 -3.09 -14.40 15.26
CA GLN A 32 -2.24 -14.14 14.11
C GLN A 32 -2.33 -15.28 13.07
N GLY A 33 -2.79 -14.96 11.86
CA GLY A 33 -2.91 -15.90 10.74
C GLY A 33 -4.27 -16.60 10.61
N ALA A 34 -5.28 -16.23 11.41
CA ALA A 34 -6.63 -16.79 11.27
C ALA A 34 -7.32 -16.27 9.99
N VAL A 35 -7.60 -17.19 9.06
CA VAL A 35 -8.35 -16.87 7.83
C VAL A 35 -9.85 -16.99 8.11
N ASN A 36 -10.53 -15.85 8.18
CA ASN A 36 -11.98 -15.80 8.44
C ASN A 36 -12.76 -15.77 7.11
N ILE A 37 -12.79 -16.88 6.37
CA ILE A 37 -13.56 -17.01 5.11
C ILE A 37 -15.03 -17.27 5.43
N ARG A 38 -15.96 -16.51 4.83
CA ARG A 38 -17.41 -16.65 5.06
C ARG A 38 -18.18 -16.80 3.76
N SER A 39 -19.24 -17.62 3.77
CA SER A 39 -20.13 -17.87 2.63
C SER A 39 -21.33 -16.93 2.54
N VAL A 40 -21.52 -16.05 3.54
CA VAL A 40 -22.55 -15.00 3.55
C VAL A 40 -21.90 -13.70 4.07
N SER A 41 -22.08 -12.62 3.31
CA SER A 41 -21.59 -11.29 3.67
C SER A 41 -22.33 -10.74 4.90
N PRO A 42 -21.64 -10.39 6.00
CA PRO A 42 -22.28 -9.74 7.14
C PRO A 42 -22.79 -8.35 6.74
N GLN A 43 -23.84 -7.86 7.40
CA GLN A 43 -24.30 -6.47 7.20
C GLN A 43 -23.69 -5.52 8.24
N GLU A 44 -23.27 -6.06 9.38
CA GLU A 44 -22.56 -5.33 10.41
C GLU A 44 -21.62 -6.23 11.20
N ILE A 45 -20.64 -5.58 11.83
CA ILE A 45 -19.72 -6.17 12.81
C ILE A 45 -19.82 -5.33 14.08
N THR A 46 -20.07 -6.00 15.20
CA THR A 46 -20.01 -5.40 16.53
C THR A 46 -18.68 -5.74 17.17
N PHE A 47 -17.85 -4.73 17.43
CA PHE A 47 -16.63 -4.83 18.21
C PHE A 47 -16.97 -4.61 19.67
N ARG A 48 -16.69 -5.60 20.52
CA ARG A 48 -16.93 -5.51 21.96
C ARG A 48 -15.60 -5.32 22.68
N PHE A 49 -15.53 -4.28 23.49
CA PHE A 49 -14.40 -3.98 24.37
C PHE A 49 -14.71 -4.40 25.81
N ASP A 50 -13.69 -4.45 26.66
CA ASP A 50 -13.81 -4.78 28.08
C ASP A 50 -14.90 -3.96 28.78
N ASP A 51 -15.57 -4.60 29.74
CA ASP A 51 -16.70 -3.99 30.46
C ASP A 51 -16.19 -2.76 31.24
N GLU A 52 -16.96 -1.67 31.25
CA GLU A 52 -16.66 -0.31 31.79
C GLU A 52 -16.02 0.71 30.81
N GLN A 53 -15.71 0.34 29.57
CA GLN A 53 -15.24 1.32 28.58
C GLN A 53 -16.38 2.14 27.98
N ILE A 54 -16.20 3.46 27.91
CA ILE A 54 -17.05 4.34 27.08
C ILE A 54 -16.23 4.76 25.87
N MET A 55 -16.51 4.14 24.72
CA MET A 55 -15.71 4.35 23.51
C MET A 55 -15.96 5.74 22.90
N ARG A 56 -14.90 6.45 22.49
CA ARG A 56 -15.00 7.83 22.00
C ARG A 56 -15.30 7.86 20.49
N PRO A 57 -16.49 8.34 20.04
CA PRO A 57 -16.92 8.19 18.66
C PRO A 57 -16.08 8.92 17.63
N SER A 58 -15.48 10.05 18.02
CA SER A 58 -14.57 10.80 17.15
C SER A 58 -13.28 10.06 16.83
N THR A 59 -13.01 8.90 17.44
CA THR A 59 -11.82 8.09 17.20
C THR A 59 -12.08 6.85 16.35
N PHE A 60 -13.33 6.59 15.95
CA PHE A 60 -13.67 5.39 15.18
C PHE A 60 -13.27 5.50 13.71
N GLY A 61 -13.23 6.72 13.17
CA GLY A 61 -13.02 7.02 11.76
C GLY A 61 -14.34 7.22 11.01
N SER A 62 -14.26 7.72 9.79
CA SER A 62 -15.38 7.90 8.86
C SER A 62 -14.89 7.78 7.42
N PRO A 63 -15.76 7.78 6.40
CA PRO A 63 -15.33 7.82 5.00
C PRO A 63 -14.46 9.03 4.63
N THR A 64 -14.47 10.09 5.45
CA THR A 64 -13.72 11.33 5.21
C THR A 64 -12.64 11.61 6.25
N GLU A 65 -12.57 10.83 7.34
CA GLU A 65 -11.63 11.05 8.44
C GLU A 65 -10.98 9.72 8.84
N LEU A 66 -9.66 9.73 8.99
CA LEU A 66 -8.92 8.58 9.49
C LEU A 66 -9.38 8.28 10.93
N GLY A 67 -9.34 7.01 11.32
CA GLY A 67 -9.63 6.61 12.70
C GLY A 67 -9.11 5.23 13.03
N GLY A 68 -9.42 4.81 14.26
CA GLY A 68 -8.82 3.65 14.90
C GLY A 68 -9.39 2.30 14.50
N ILE A 69 -10.45 2.26 13.68
CA ILE A 69 -10.99 1.02 13.13
C ILE A 69 -10.96 1.12 11.61
N GLN A 70 -10.31 0.17 10.96
CA GLN A 70 -10.33 0.02 9.51
C GLN A 70 -10.67 -1.42 9.14
N ILE A 71 -11.50 -1.58 8.10
CA ILE A 71 -11.71 -2.85 7.43
C ILE A 71 -11.18 -2.72 6.02
N THR A 72 -10.35 -3.67 5.62
CA THR A 72 -9.68 -3.72 4.33
C THR A 72 -10.04 -5.02 3.63
N ARG A 73 -10.34 -4.95 2.34
CA ARG A 73 -10.61 -6.10 1.47
C ARG A 73 -9.40 -6.36 0.58
N ALA A 74 -8.95 -7.60 0.39
CA ALA A 74 -7.75 -7.95 -0.40
C ALA A 74 -7.87 -7.68 -1.92
N GLY A 75 -9.04 -7.33 -2.44
CA GLY A 75 -9.18 -7.01 -3.87
C GLY A 75 -8.88 -8.20 -4.80
N LEU A 76 -9.23 -9.41 -4.35
CA LEU A 76 -9.15 -10.69 -5.08
C LEU A 76 -7.75 -11.27 -5.35
N ASP A 77 -6.69 -10.74 -4.74
CA ASP A 77 -5.36 -11.37 -4.82
C ASP A 77 -4.98 -12.20 -3.58
N GLY A 78 -5.73 -12.03 -2.48
CA GLY A 78 -5.55 -12.77 -1.23
C GLY A 78 -4.36 -12.29 -0.38
N GLU A 79 -3.72 -11.18 -0.75
CA GLU A 79 -2.62 -10.57 -0.01
C GLU A 79 -3.07 -9.22 0.56
N PHE A 80 -2.34 -8.72 1.57
CA PHE A 80 -2.57 -7.39 2.14
C PHE A 80 -1.24 -6.67 2.21
N GLU A 81 -1.07 -5.63 1.41
CA GLU A 81 0.22 -4.97 1.24
C GLU A 81 0.07 -3.47 1.42
N ALA A 82 0.88 -2.90 2.31
CA ALA A 82 0.92 -1.45 2.50
C ALA A 82 1.67 -0.80 1.33
N ALA A 83 1.16 0.34 0.85
CA ALA A 83 1.86 1.15 -0.12
C ALA A 83 3.26 1.52 0.42
N SER A 84 4.31 1.36 -0.37
CA SER A 84 5.66 1.72 0.03
C SER A 84 6.48 2.29 -1.12
N VAL A 85 7.61 2.91 -0.80
CA VAL A 85 8.61 3.33 -1.78
C VAL A 85 9.99 3.23 -1.15
N THR A 86 10.98 2.81 -1.93
CA THR A 86 12.37 2.80 -1.49
C THR A 86 13.18 3.84 -2.25
N SER A 87 14.18 4.42 -1.59
CA SER A 87 15.09 5.36 -2.23
C SER A 87 16.47 5.33 -1.59
N ASP A 88 17.49 5.37 -2.44
CA ASP A 88 18.89 5.53 -2.04
C ASP A 88 19.28 7.01 -1.83
N PHE A 89 18.39 7.95 -2.16
CA PHE A 89 18.63 9.40 -2.07
C PHE A 89 19.89 9.87 -2.83
N ASN A 90 20.28 9.15 -3.89
CA ASN A 90 21.52 9.38 -4.66
C ASN A 90 22.79 9.30 -3.80
N THR A 91 22.82 8.37 -2.86
CA THR A 91 23.98 8.11 -2.01
C THR A 91 24.91 7.04 -2.60
N ALA A 92 24.55 6.47 -3.75
CA ALA A 92 25.31 5.46 -4.48
C ALA A 92 25.52 4.18 -3.65
N GLY A 93 24.48 3.74 -2.94
CA GLY A 93 24.45 2.54 -2.11
C GLY A 93 24.90 2.76 -0.66
N ALA A 94 25.18 3.99 -0.24
CA ALA A 94 25.63 4.26 1.13
C ALA A 94 24.50 4.16 2.16
N VAL A 95 23.25 4.41 1.75
CA VAL A 95 22.05 4.17 2.56
C VAL A 95 20.83 3.91 1.67
N GLN A 96 20.01 2.94 2.05
CA GLN A 96 18.72 2.67 1.42
C GLN A 96 17.61 2.91 2.44
N LEU A 97 16.67 3.79 2.11
CA LEU A 97 15.51 4.07 2.93
C LEU A 97 14.26 3.43 2.32
N LYS A 98 13.32 3.04 3.18
CA LYS A 98 11.97 2.62 2.79
C LYS A 98 10.95 3.44 3.57
N PHE A 99 9.91 3.86 2.88
CA PHE A 99 8.75 4.53 3.44
C PHE A 99 7.55 3.62 3.19
N THR A 100 6.78 3.33 4.23
CA THR A 100 5.62 2.43 4.16
C THR A 100 4.41 3.18 4.71
N ALA A 101 3.28 3.09 4.03
CA ALA A 101 2.02 3.66 4.50
C ALA A 101 1.61 2.98 5.81
N ARG A 102 1.09 3.76 6.76
CA ARG A 102 0.68 3.24 8.06
C ARG A 102 -0.65 2.46 7.98
N ARG A 103 -1.50 2.80 7.01
CA ARG A 103 -2.78 2.13 6.77
C ARG A 103 -2.71 1.33 5.48
N LEU A 104 -3.53 0.29 5.38
CA LEU A 104 -3.72 -0.49 4.15
C LEU A 104 -4.77 0.17 3.25
N GLY A 105 -4.85 -0.31 2.01
CA GLY A 105 -5.90 0.09 1.09
C GLY A 105 -5.44 1.05 0.00
N ALA A 106 -6.20 1.04 -1.09
CA ALA A 106 -5.86 1.77 -2.30
C ALA A 106 -5.80 3.29 -2.10
N ASP A 107 -6.54 3.80 -1.11
CA ASP A 107 -6.56 5.21 -0.71
C ASP A 107 -5.22 5.69 -0.12
N GLN A 108 -4.36 4.76 0.30
CA GLN A 108 -3.02 5.05 0.84
C GLN A 108 -1.95 5.08 -0.25
N ASN A 109 -2.31 4.75 -1.49
CA ASN A 109 -1.44 4.97 -2.63
C ASN A 109 -1.33 6.45 -2.95
N GLY A 110 -0.24 6.85 -3.60
CA GLY A 110 -0.07 8.24 -4.03
C GLY A 110 0.35 9.20 -2.92
N ILE A 111 0.59 8.72 -1.69
CA ILE A 111 1.27 9.52 -0.66
C ILE A 111 2.63 9.94 -1.23
N SER A 112 2.86 11.25 -1.29
CA SER A 112 3.99 11.85 -1.99
C SER A 112 4.94 12.52 -1.02
N LEU A 113 6.17 12.03 -0.94
CA LEU A 113 7.27 12.65 -0.22
C LEU A 113 8.01 13.62 -1.16
N GLN A 114 7.78 14.92 -0.97
CA GLN A 114 8.46 15.99 -1.70
C GLN A 114 9.67 16.47 -0.93
N VAL A 115 10.86 16.18 -1.43
CA VAL A 115 12.12 16.51 -0.75
C VAL A 115 12.73 17.76 -1.38
N THR A 116 13.01 18.74 -0.53
CA THR A 116 13.75 19.96 -0.87
C THR A 116 14.86 20.18 0.14
N LYS A 117 15.67 21.23 -0.05
CA LYS A 117 16.78 21.53 0.84
C LYS A 117 16.94 23.03 1.03
N SER A 118 17.27 23.45 2.25
CA SER A 118 17.58 24.84 2.58
C SER A 118 18.56 24.91 3.75
N ASN A 119 19.24 26.04 3.92
CA ASN A 119 20.02 26.29 5.12
C ASN A 119 19.06 26.69 6.25
N GLN A 120 18.90 25.84 7.26
CA GLN A 120 17.98 26.07 8.39
C GLN A 120 18.69 26.68 9.61
N GLY A 121 19.93 27.15 9.46
CA GLY A 121 20.69 27.73 10.55
C GLY A 121 21.27 26.64 11.46
N ALA A 122 20.94 26.64 12.75
CA ALA A 122 21.57 25.75 13.72
C ALA A 122 21.29 24.24 13.51
N ALA A 123 21.81 23.41 14.40
CA ALA A 123 21.46 21.99 14.47
C ALA A 123 19.94 21.81 14.64
N GLY A 124 19.38 20.85 13.92
CA GLY A 124 17.95 20.55 13.98
C GLY A 124 17.56 19.45 12.99
N LEU A 125 16.47 18.76 13.29
CA LEU A 125 15.84 17.80 12.39
C LEU A 125 15.34 18.49 11.11
N PRO A 126 15.23 17.79 9.97
CA PRO A 126 14.50 18.27 8.80
C PRO A 126 13.12 18.82 9.15
N THR A 127 12.72 19.90 8.50
CA THR A 127 11.37 20.42 8.62
C THR A 127 10.42 19.52 7.82
N VAL A 128 9.35 19.04 8.46
CA VAL A 128 8.32 18.19 7.86
C VAL A 128 6.97 18.89 7.95
N THR A 129 6.25 18.96 6.83
CA THR A 129 4.88 19.46 6.78
C THR A 129 4.03 18.53 5.93
N VAL A 130 2.74 18.46 6.21
CA VAL A 130 1.80 17.61 5.45
C VAL A 130 0.61 18.44 5.00
N VAL A 131 0.29 18.32 3.72
CA VAL A 131 -0.92 18.90 3.11
C VAL A 131 -1.59 17.82 2.28
N GLY A 132 -2.75 17.34 2.73
CA GLY A 132 -3.41 16.17 2.13
C GLY A 132 -2.47 14.97 2.14
N ASN A 133 -2.26 14.37 0.96
CA ASN A 133 -1.36 13.21 0.78
C ASN A 133 0.09 13.62 0.47
N THR A 134 0.44 14.91 0.52
CA THR A 134 1.80 15.38 0.26
C THR A 134 2.53 15.66 1.56
N ILE A 135 3.65 14.97 1.77
CA ILE A 135 4.61 15.20 2.84
C ILE A 135 5.77 16.01 2.27
N ALA A 136 5.85 17.29 2.62
CA ALA A 136 6.96 18.15 2.21
C ALA A 136 8.06 18.11 3.28
N VAL A 137 9.26 17.72 2.84
CA VAL A 137 10.47 17.62 3.66
C VAL A 137 11.47 18.65 3.19
N VAL A 138 12.02 19.42 4.13
CA VAL A 138 13.13 20.33 3.89
C VAL A 138 14.36 19.83 4.66
N LEU A 139 15.35 19.34 3.94
CA LEU A 139 16.64 18.92 4.51
C LEU A 139 17.49 20.14 4.86
N ASN A 140 18.20 20.10 5.99
CA ASN A 140 19.09 21.16 6.43
C ASN A 140 20.44 21.06 5.72
N THR A 141 20.86 22.11 5.02
CA THR A 141 22.17 22.18 4.35
C THR A 141 23.23 22.93 5.15
N ASN A 142 22.96 23.36 6.39
CA ASN A 142 23.93 24.11 7.17
C ASN A 142 25.22 23.30 7.41
N ALA A 143 26.37 23.93 7.25
CA ALA A 143 27.66 23.28 7.42
C ALA A 143 27.78 22.67 8.83
N ASN A 144 28.29 21.44 8.91
CA ASN A 144 28.39 20.62 10.14
C ASN A 144 27.06 20.22 10.79
N ASN A 145 25.92 20.63 10.26
CA ASN A 145 24.57 20.32 10.76
C ASN A 145 23.67 19.82 9.63
N GLN A 146 24.27 19.11 8.68
CA GLN A 146 23.58 18.65 7.49
C GLN A 146 22.69 17.46 7.85
N SER A 147 21.46 17.44 7.35
CA SER A 147 20.55 16.33 7.65
C SER A 147 21.10 15.00 7.14
N THR A 148 21.15 14.03 8.04
CA THR A 148 21.50 12.64 7.81
C THR A 148 20.26 11.78 7.53
N ALA A 149 20.48 10.51 7.17
CA ALA A 149 19.39 9.54 7.02
C ALA A 149 18.63 9.32 8.33
N LEU A 150 19.35 9.27 9.46
CA LEU A 150 18.72 9.15 10.78
C LEU A 150 17.91 10.40 11.15
N ASP A 151 18.41 11.60 10.84
CA ASP A 151 17.64 12.83 11.11
C ASP A 151 16.33 12.84 10.33
N LEU A 152 16.34 12.38 9.07
CA LEU A 152 15.13 12.25 8.27
C LEU A 152 14.15 11.24 8.88
N LEU A 153 14.64 10.08 9.31
CA LEU A 153 13.81 9.07 9.97
C LEU A 153 13.14 9.61 11.22
N ASN A 154 13.93 10.26 12.09
CA ASN A 154 13.45 10.85 13.33
C ASN A 154 12.39 11.94 13.04
N ALA A 155 12.61 12.78 12.04
CA ALA A 155 11.65 13.83 11.66
C ALA A 155 10.32 13.29 11.12
N LEU A 156 10.36 12.18 10.38
CA LEU A 156 9.16 11.57 9.79
C LEU A 156 8.39 10.70 10.78
N ASN A 157 9.10 9.99 11.67
CA ASN A 157 8.50 9.04 12.60
C ASN A 157 8.18 9.63 13.98
N ALA A 158 8.57 10.88 14.26
CA ALA A 158 8.24 11.50 15.54
C ALA A 158 6.72 11.52 15.78
N GLU A 159 6.30 11.27 17.02
CA GLU A 159 4.88 11.17 17.38
C GLU A 159 4.10 12.48 17.12
N ASP A 160 4.78 13.62 17.20
CA ASP A 160 4.22 14.95 16.93
C ASP A 160 4.32 15.35 15.44
N SER A 161 5.02 14.55 14.63
CA SER A 161 5.13 14.82 13.19
C SER A 161 3.82 14.50 12.48
N PRO A 162 3.26 15.41 11.67
CA PRO A 162 2.06 15.11 10.89
C PRO A 162 2.29 13.99 9.85
N ALA A 163 3.55 13.69 9.50
CA ALA A 163 3.88 12.61 8.57
C ALA A 163 3.74 11.22 9.20
N SER A 164 3.92 11.09 10.52
CA SER A 164 3.86 9.80 11.21
C SER A 164 2.46 9.19 11.18
N ALA A 165 1.41 10.00 10.93
CA ALA A 165 0.04 9.54 10.69
C ALA A 165 -0.12 8.83 9.33
N LEU A 166 0.70 9.18 8.35
CA LEU A 166 0.58 8.70 6.98
C LEU A 166 1.55 7.55 6.70
N ILE A 167 2.80 7.68 7.18
CA ILE A 167 3.88 6.75 6.85
C ILE A 167 4.71 6.35 8.06
N THR A 168 5.47 5.28 7.89
CA THR A 168 6.62 4.91 8.72
C THR A 168 7.85 4.83 7.82
N ALA A 169 8.93 5.47 8.22
CA ALA A 169 10.21 5.43 7.54
C ALA A 169 11.17 4.44 8.22
N GLU A 170 11.92 3.67 7.44
CA GLU A 170 12.95 2.74 7.92
C GLU A 170 14.24 2.83 7.08
N ILE A 171 15.38 2.55 7.70
CA ILE A 171 16.64 2.34 6.98
C ILE A 171 16.75 0.84 6.72
N LEU A 172 16.69 0.44 5.44
CA LEU A 172 16.82 -0.97 5.05
C LEU A 172 18.27 -1.45 5.10
N SER A 173 19.21 -0.59 4.71
CA SER A 173 20.64 -0.91 4.69
C SER A 173 21.49 0.36 4.67
N GLY A 174 22.77 0.21 5.02
CA GLY A 174 23.75 1.30 4.96
C GLY A 174 23.86 2.08 6.28
N SER A 175 24.45 3.27 6.22
CA SER A 175 24.80 4.04 7.42
C SER A 175 23.77 5.11 7.78
N PRO A 176 23.25 5.15 9.04
CA PRO A 176 22.33 6.19 9.52
C PRO A 176 22.92 7.61 9.46
N ASP A 177 24.25 7.72 9.56
CA ASP A 177 24.97 9.01 9.56
C ASP A 177 25.21 9.56 8.14
N THR A 178 24.71 8.87 7.11
CA THR A 178 24.89 9.29 5.72
C THR A 178 24.19 10.62 5.47
N VAL A 179 24.96 11.65 5.11
CA VAL A 179 24.43 12.98 4.83
C VAL A 179 23.62 12.95 3.52
N LEU A 180 22.37 13.40 3.60
CA LEU A 180 21.46 13.48 2.46
C LEU A 180 21.42 14.89 1.85
N ALA A 181 21.63 15.93 2.66
CA ALA A 181 21.41 17.32 2.25
C ALA A 181 22.42 17.86 1.20
N ASN A 182 23.56 17.20 1.00
CA ASN A 182 24.57 17.54 -0.01
C ASN A 182 24.40 16.77 -1.33
N ARG A 183 23.32 15.99 -1.48
CA ARG A 183 23.00 15.27 -2.72
C ARG A 183 22.23 16.15 -3.70
N THR A 184 22.31 15.81 -4.98
CA THR A 184 21.42 16.36 -6.01
C THR A 184 20.05 15.71 -5.86
N ILE A 185 18.97 16.49 -5.90
CA ILE A 185 17.61 15.98 -5.74
C ILE A 185 16.97 15.89 -7.13
N ASN A 186 17.06 14.73 -7.76
CA ASN A 186 16.33 14.37 -8.99
C ASN A 186 15.41 13.15 -8.81
N PHE A 187 15.39 12.57 -7.61
CA PHE A 187 14.53 11.44 -7.22
C PHE A 187 13.16 11.90 -6.66
N SER A 188 13.00 13.19 -6.35
CA SER A 188 11.77 13.74 -5.75
C SER A 188 10.76 14.13 -6.84
N PRO A 189 9.45 13.90 -6.65
CA PRO A 189 8.83 13.29 -5.47
C PRO A 189 9.02 11.77 -5.40
N LEU A 190 9.16 11.24 -4.18
CA LEU A 190 8.99 9.80 -3.94
C LEU A 190 7.52 9.54 -3.67
N VAL A 191 6.89 8.65 -4.44
CA VAL A 191 5.46 8.37 -4.32
C VAL A 191 5.28 6.93 -3.84
N LEU A 192 4.57 6.75 -2.73
CA LEU A 192 4.27 5.43 -2.19
C LEU A 192 3.25 4.72 -3.08
N GLY A 193 3.49 3.42 -3.29
CA GLY A 193 2.57 2.53 -3.99
C GLY A 193 2.80 1.06 -3.65
N GLY A 194 1.90 0.18 -4.06
CA GLY A 194 2.18 -1.26 -4.14
C GLY A 194 3.15 -1.58 -5.27
N GLU A 195 3.58 -2.84 -5.39
CA GLU A 195 4.21 -3.30 -6.63
C GLU A 195 3.27 -2.96 -7.79
N ALA A 196 3.75 -2.21 -8.79
CA ALA A 196 2.87 -1.80 -9.85
C ALA A 196 2.49 -3.01 -10.68
N THR A 197 1.22 -3.41 -10.56
CA THR A 197 0.72 -4.57 -11.27
C THR A 197 -0.36 -4.19 -12.26
N VAL A 198 -0.54 -5.03 -13.26
CA VAL A 198 -1.75 -5.07 -14.06
C VAL A 198 -2.00 -6.53 -14.44
N THR A 199 -3.24 -6.96 -14.26
CA THR A 199 -3.70 -8.27 -14.70
C THR A 199 -4.54 -8.11 -15.95
N THR A 200 -4.29 -8.94 -16.95
CA THR A 200 -5.04 -8.91 -18.21
C THR A 200 -5.29 -10.33 -18.70
N ASP A 201 -6.45 -10.53 -19.32
CA ASP A 201 -6.75 -11.76 -20.06
C ASP A 201 -6.38 -11.64 -21.55
N LEU A 202 -5.81 -10.51 -21.98
CA LEU A 202 -5.50 -10.19 -23.38
C LEU A 202 -6.70 -10.36 -24.32
N ASN A 203 -7.92 -10.12 -23.83
CA ASN A 203 -9.19 -10.36 -24.52
C ASN A 203 -9.41 -11.82 -24.96
N THR A 204 -8.81 -12.78 -24.27
CA THR A 204 -8.98 -14.20 -24.57
C THR A 204 -10.26 -14.79 -23.94
N ALA A 205 -11.13 -13.96 -23.35
CA ALA A 205 -12.34 -14.38 -22.64
C ALA A 205 -12.02 -15.41 -21.54
N ASN A 206 -11.02 -15.07 -20.71
CA ASN A 206 -10.46 -15.91 -19.63
C ASN A 206 -9.72 -17.19 -20.10
N GLY A 207 -9.31 -17.28 -21.37
CA GLY A 207 -8.46 -18.38 -21.86
C GLY A 207 -7.04 -18.38 -21.28
N VAL A 208 -6.58 -17.22 -20.82
CA VAL A 208 -5.36 -17.02 -20.04
C VAL A 208 -5.52 -15.79 -19.14
N GLN A 209 -4.77 -15.75 -18.04
CA GLN A 209 -4.60 -14.55 -17.22
C GLN A 209 -3.10 -14.31 -17.04
N VAL A 210 -2.66 -13.11 -17.41
CA VAL A 210 -1.26 -12.67 -17.30
C VAL A 210 -1.20 -11.54 -16.29
N LYS A 211 -0.31 -11.69 -15.30
CA LYS A 211 0.04 -10.65 -14.34
C LYS A 211 1.36 -10.03 -14.77
N LEU A 212 1.37 -8.71 -14.91
CA LEU A 212 2.58 -7.91 -15.06
C LEU A 212 2.86 -7.27 -13.71
N THR A 213 4.11 -7.30 -13.25
CA THR A 213 4.55 -6.75 -11.97
C THR A 213 5.79 -5.90 -12.18
N SER A 214 5.83 -4.66 -11.68
CA SER A 214 7.03 -3.83 -11.76
C SER A 214 8.19 -4.46 -10.99
N VAL A 215 9.38 -4.46 -11.59
CA VAL A 215 10.62 -4.78 -10.87
C VAL A 215 11.00 -3.51 -10.09
N ARG A 216 10.88 -3.57 -8.76
CA ARG A 216 11.04 -2.40 -7.85
C ARG A 216 12.31 -1.62 -8.18
N TYR A 217 12.16 -0.35 -8.54
CA TYR A 217 13.30 0.53 -8.77
C TYR A 217 12.91 2.00 -8.54
N GLU A 218 13.30 2.53 -7.38
CA GLU A 218 13.54 3.96 -7.14
C GLU A 218 12.43 4.94 -7.62
N GLY A 219 11.15 4.64 -7.39
CA GLY A 219 10.07 5.57 -7.74
C GLY A 219 9.73 5.61 -9.23
N LYS A 220 10.24 4.68 -10.04
CA LYS A 220 9.91 4.56 -11.47
C LYS A 220 8.59 3.83 -11.73
N GLU A 221 7.92 3.31 -10.70
CA GLU A 221 6.68 2.52 -10.83
C GLU A 221 5.50 3.34 -11.36
N THR A 222 5.52 4.66 -11.15
CA THR A 222 4.48 5.58 -11.64
C THR A 222 4.58 5.80 -13.15
N GLY A 223 3.50 5.52 -13.87
CA GLY A 223 3.41 5.74 -15.32
C GLY A 223 4.04 4.63 -16.17
N LEU A 224 4.37 3.47 -15.58
CA LEU A 224 4.71 2.28 -16.36
C LEU A 224 3.49 1.80 -17.16
N GLN A 225 3.70 1.52 -18.44
CA GLN A 225 2.66 0.95 -19.27
C GLN A 225 3.23 0.00 -20.32
N VAL A 226 2.43 -1.01 -20.66
CA VAL A 226 2.68 -1.90 -21.78
C VAL A 226 1.71 -1.56 -22.91
N ASN A 227 2.26 -1.02 -23.99
CA ASN A 227 1.56 -0.86 -25.25
C ASN A 227 1.62 -2.18 -25.99
N VAL A 228 0.46 -2.72 -26.36
CA VAL A 228 0.37 -3.95 -27.12
C VAL A 228 -0.15 -3.60 -28.49
N THR A 229 0.65 -3.88 -29.51
CA THR A 229 0.28 -3.79 -30.91
C THR A 229 0.39 -5.16 -31.55
N LYS A 230 0.03 -5.27 -32.82
CA LYS A 230 0.20 -6.52 -33.56
C LYS A 230 0.46 -6.25 -35.04
N SER A 231 1.36 -7.02 -35.62
CA SER A 231 1.64 -7.02 -37.05
C SER A 231 2.07 -8.41 -37.50
N ASN A 232 2.20 -8.61 -38.82
CA ASN A 232 2.68 -9.88 -39.35
C ASN A 232 4.22 -9.87 -39.40
N HIS A 233 4.87 -10.70 -38.58
CA HIS A 233 6.33 -10.83 -38.55
C HIS A 233 6.86 -11.93 -39.48
N GLY A 234 5.96 -12.59 -40.21
CA GLY A 234 6.25 -13.77 -40.99
C GLY A 234 6.48 -15.01 -40.11
N GLY A 235 7.12 -16.01 -40.71
CA GLY A 235 7.46 -17.27 -40.06
C GLY A 235 7.41 -18.44 -41.04
N ILE A 236 8.11 -19.51 -40.70
CA ILE A 236 7.98 -20.83 -41.34
C ILE A 236 7.38 -21.80 -40.32
N VAL A 237 6.67 -22.81 -40.79
CA VAL A 237 6.04 -23.81 -39.91
C VAL A 237 7.11 -24.46 -39.04
N GLY A 238 6.92 -24.44 -37.72
CA GLY A 238 7.84 -25.05 -36.74
C GLY A 238 9.00 -24.15 -36.29
N ALA A 239 9.06 -22.89 -36.72
CA ALA A 239 9.97 -21.88 -36.19
C ALA A 239 9.16 -20.72 -35.59
N PRO A 240 8.93 -20.71 -34.27
CA PRO A 240 8.21 -19.63 -33.62
C PRO A 240 8.97 -18.31 -33.79
N VAL A 241 8.23 -17.24 -34.08
CA VAL A 241 8.77 -15.88 -34.16
C VAL A 241 8.29 -15.15 -32.91
N ALA A 242 9.23 -14.75 -32.07
CA ALA A 242 8.92 -14.05 -30.82
C ALA A 242 8.31 -12.67 -31.10
N PRO A 243 7.41 -12.19 -30.23
CA PRO A 243 6.98 -10.79 -30.23
C PRO A 243 8.17 -9.84 -30.22
N ILE A 244 8.02 -8.69 -30.88
CA ILE A 244 9.04 -7.64 -30.89
C ILE A 244 8.81 -6.74 -29.67
N VAL A 245 9.84 -6.54 -28.86
CA VAL A 245 9.81 -5.66 -27.69
C VAL A 245 10.73 -4.48 -27.92
N SER A 246 10.29 -3.29 -27.50
CA SER A 246 11.12 -2.10 -27.40
C SER A 246 10.69 -1.26 -26.22
N VAL A 247 11.64 -0.60 -25.57
CA VAL A 247 11.37 0.24 -24.40
C VAL A 247 11.71 1.69 -24.74
N VAL A 248 10.77 2.60 -24.46
CA VAL A 248 10.98 4.04 -24.53
C VAL A 248 10.54 4.63 -23.20
N ASP A 249 11.50 5.12 -22.43
CA ASP A 249 11.32 5.58 -21.05
C ASP A 249 10.58 4.55 -20.17
N LYS A 250 9.31 4.80 -19.86
CA LYS A 250 8.44 3.96 -19.02
C LYS A 250 7.40 3.17 -19.84
N THR A 251 7.50 3.22 -21.16
CA THR A 251 6.58 2.54 -22.08
C THR A 251 7.27 1.36 -22.72
N ILE A 252 6.77 0.16 -22.43
CA ILE A 252 7.20 -1.08 -23.08
C ILE A 252 6.24 -1.33 -24.23
N ASN A 253 6.73 -1.33 -25.47
CA ASN A 253 5.95 -1.64 -26.65
C ASN A 253 6.18 -3.11 -27.00
N VAL A 254 5.12 -3.91 -27.01
CA VAL A 254 5.12 -5.32 -27.40
C VAL A 254 4.27 -5.45 -28.66
N ASP A 255 4.90 -5.78 -29.78
CA ASP A 255 4.20 -6.07 -31.02
C ASP A 255 4.06 -7.59 -31.18
N LEU A 256 2.82 -8.09 -31.20
CA LEU A 256 2.50 -9.50 -31.35
C LEU A 256 2.54 -9.93 -32.83
N ASN A 257 2.96 -11.17 -33.08
CA ASN A 257 2.93 -11.76 -34.42
C ASN A 257 1.54 -12.30 -34.77
N THR A 258 0.96 -11.79 -35.87
CA THR A 258 -0.33 -12.26 -36.40
C THR A 258 -0.21 -13.33 -37.50
N ASP A 259 1.00 -13.81 -37.84
CA ASP A 259 1.16 -14.85 -38.86
C ASP A 259 0.39 -16.12 -38.48
N PHE A 260 -0.53 -16.57 -39.33
CA PHE A 260 -1.40 -17.72 -39.04
C PHE A 260 -0.63 -19.03 -38.81
N ARG A 261 0.62 -19.14 -39.27
CA ARG A 261 1.47 -20.32 -39.08
C ARG A 261 2.06 -20.38 -37.69
N ASN A 262 2.37 -19.22 -37.09
CA ASN A 262 2.99 -19.10 -35.78
C ASN A 262 2.48 -17.84 -35.05
N PRO A 263 1.17 -17.75 -34.73
CA PRO A 263 0.65 -16.60 -34.03
C PRO A 263 1.21 -16.56 -32.60
N SER A 264 1.46 -15.36 -32.07
CA SER A 264 1.98 -15.23 -30.70
C SER A 264 1.04 -15.86 -29.67
N THR A 265 1.61 -16.69 -28.82
CA THR A 265 0.94 -17.29 -27.67
C THR A 265 1.14 -16.45 -26.40
N ALA A 266 0.39 -16.77 -25.34
CA ALA A 266 0.58 -16.16 -24.03
C ALA A 266 2.01 -16.39 -23.50
N GLN A 267 2.58 -17.57 -23.72
CA GLN A 267 3.97 -17.86 -23.35
C GLN A 267 4.96 -16.99 -24.12
N ASP A 268 4.71 -16.75 -25.42
CA ASP A 268 5.57 -15.88 -26.21
C ASP A 268 5.54 -14.44 -25.71
N PHE A 269 4.36 -13.93 -25.32
CA PHE A 269 4.21 -12.60 -24.71
C PHE A 269 5.03 -12.47 -23.41
N VAL A 270 4.90 -13.45 -22.51
CA VAL A 270 5.64 -13.48 -21.24
C VAL A 270 7.15 -13.60 -21.46
N ASN A 271 7.57 -14.51 -22.35
CA ASN A 271 8.99 -14.72 -22.64
C ASN A 271 9.63 -13.50 -23.28
N ALA A 272 8.93 -12.83 -24.19
CA ALA A 272 9.42 -11.65 -24.88
C ALA A 272 9.72 -10.52 -23.88
N ILE A 273 8.81 -10.26 -22.93
CA ILE A 273 9.03 -9.25 -21.88
C ILE A 273 10.19 -9.65 -20.97
N ASN A 274 10.19 -10.88 -20.45
CA ASN A 274 11.14 -11.32 -19.43
C ASN A 274 12.57 -11.53 -19.98
N SER A 275 12.71 -11.75 -21.29
CA SER A 275 14.02 -11.97 -21.93
C SER A 275 14.59 -10.68 -22.54
N ASP A 276 13.80 -9.62 -22.65
CA ASP A 276 14.26 -8.33 -23.16
C ASP A 276 15.15 -7.62 -22.11
N PRO A 277 16.37 -7.16 -22.46
CA PRO A 277 17.31 -6.59 -21.49
C PRO A 277 16.84 -5.31 -20.80
N GLU A 278 15.97 -4.52 -21.43
CA GLU A 278 15.47 -3.27 -20.88
C GLU A 278 14.11 -3.48 -20.19
N ALA A 279 13.20 -4.24 -20.79
CA ALA A 279 11.88 -4.48 -20.23
C ALA A 279 11.96 -5.29 -18.92
N SER A 280 12.85 -6.28 -18.86
CA SER A 280 13.04 -7.10 -17.65
C SER A 280 13.64 -6.34 -16.46
N GLN A 281 14.19 -5.14 -16.69
CA GLN A 281 14.61 -4.24 -15.61
C GLN A 281 13.45 -3.39 -15.07
N LEU A 282 12.34 -3.30 -15.81
CA LEU A 282 11.19 -2.48 -15.45
C LEU A 282 10.02 -3.32 -14.94
N ILE A 283 9.74 -4.46 -15.57
CA ILE A 283 8.61 -5.33 -15.22
C ILE A 283 8.98 -6.82 -15.37
N ARG A 284 8.22 -7.66 -14.69
CA ARG A 284 8.17 -9.11 -14.82
C ARG A 284 6.79 -9.51 -15.28
N ALA A 285 6.70 -10.39 -16.26
CA ALA A 285 5.45 -10.98 -16.73
C ALA A 285 5.32 -12.42 -16.22
N GLU A 286 4.11 -12.83 -15.85
CA GLU A 286 3.80 -14.17 -15.39
C GLU A 286 2.41 -14.62 -15.84
N ILE A 287 2.28 -15.90 -16.21
CA ILE A 287 0.96 -16.51 -16.42
C ILE A 287 0.47 -17.04 -15.08
N VAL A 288 -0.58 -16.43 -14.55
CA VAL A 288 -1.13 -16.79 -13.23
C VAL A 288 -2.25 -17.82 -13.33
N SER A 289 -2.95 -17.90 -14.47
CA SER A 289 -3.92 -18.96 -14.75
C SER A 289 -4.18 -19.14 -16.25
N GLY A 290 -4.81 -20.27 -16.62
CA GLY A 290 -5.16 -20.60 -18.01
C GLY A 290 -4.01 -21.25 -18.81
N SER A 291 -4.14 -21.28 -20.14
CA SER A 291 -3.19 -22.01 -21.01
C SER A 291 -2.10 -21.11 -21.56
N ALA A 292 -0.84 -21.51 -21.38
CA ALA A 292 0.33 -20.83 -21.94
C ALA A 292 0.35 -20.83 -23.48
N ALA A 293 -0.32 -21.80 -24.12
CA ALA A 293 -0.43 -21.91 -25.57
C ALA A 293 -1.59 -21.10 -26.17
N THR A 294 -2.37 -20.38 -25.36
CA THR A 294 -3.49 -19.55 -25.85
C THR A 294 -2.98 -18.51 -26.85
N ASN A 295 -3.63 -18.44 -28.03
CA ASN A 295 -3.31 -17.45 -29.06
C ASN A 295 -3.80 -16.07 -28.62
N VAL A 296 -2.86 -15.16 -28.35
CA VAL A 296 -3.14 -13.79 -27.90
C VAL A 296 -3.09 -12.76 -29.03
N ALA A 297 -2.66 -13.16 -30.23
CA ALA A 297 -2.64 -12.31 -31.42
C ALA A 297 -4.01 -12.26 -32.16
N GLN A 298 -4.84 -13.29 -31.99
CA GLN A 298 -6.16 -13.40 -32.61
C GLN A 298 -7.17 -12.35 -32.10
N PRO A 299 -7.35 -12.14 -30.78
CA PRO A 299 -8.32 -11.17 -30.26
C PRO A 299 -8.09 -9.72 -30.76
N ALA A 300 -9.15 -8.91 -30.76
CA ALA A 300 -9.02 -7.48 -31.00
C ALA A 300 -8.35 -6.80 -29.80
N ILE A 301 -7.47 -5.83 -30.04
CA ILE A 301 -6.77 -5.09 -28.98
C ILE A 301 -7.57 -3.81 -28.69
N ASN A 302 -8.37 -3.84 -27.63
CA ASN A 302 -9.02 -2.64 -27.06
C ASN A 302 -8.66 -2.44 -25.57
N TYR A 303 -7.82 -3.32 -25.01
CA TYR A 303 -7.32 -3.27 -23.64
C TYR A 303 -6.02 -2.47 -23.49
N SER A 304 -5.38 -2.08 -24.58
CA SER A 304 -4.09 -1.39 -24.58
C SER A 304 -4.27 0.14 -24.57
N PRO A 305 -3.43 0.92 -23.84
CA PRO A 305 -2.28 0.50 -23.04
C PRO A 305 -2.67 -0.21 -21.74
N LEU A 306 -1.91 -1.26 -21.39
CA LEU A 306 -1.96 -1.88 -20.08
C LEU A 306 -1.16 -1.01 -19.12
N LYS A 307 -1.85 -0.19 -18.32
CA LYS A 307 -1.19 0.69 -17.35
C LYS A 307 -0.95 -0.07 -16.05
N LEU A 308 0.31 -0.13 -15.62
CA LEU A 308 0.66 -0.71 -14.34
C LEU A 308 0.35 0.34 -13.26
N GLY A 309 -0.46 -0.05 -12.28
CA GLY A 309 -0.78 0.80 -11.14
C GLY A 309 -0.02 0.31 -9.92
N GLY A 310 0.79 1.18 -9.30
CA GLY A 310 1.47 0.95 -8.02
C GLY A 310 0.50 0.89 -6.85
N VAL A 311 -0.47 -0.02 -6.88
CA VAL A 311 -1.53 -0.03 -5.89
C VAL A 311 -1.47 -1.32 -5.10
N SER A 312 -1.42 -1.16 -3.78
CA SER A 312 -2.23 -2.02 -2.92
C SER A 312 -3.62 -2.04 -3.55
N ASN A 313 -3.98 -3.16 -4.18
CA ASN A 313 -5.32 -3.43 -4.73
C ASN A 313 -6.33 -3.65 -3.61
N ASP A 314 -5.85 -3.67 -2.36
CA ASP A 314 -6.66 -3.65 -1.18
C ASP A 314 -7.68 -2.51 -1.24
N ILE A 315 -8.92 -2.77 -0.90
CA ILE A 315 -9.99 -1.78 -0.94
C ILE A 315 -10.38 -1.47 0.51
N VAL A 316 -10.28 -0.20 0.90
CA VAL A 316 -10.83 0.25 2.18
C VAL A 316 -12.35 0.12 2.11
N VAL A 317 -12.92 -0.62 3.05
CA VAL A 317 -14.36 -0.79 3.14
C VAL A 317 -14.93 0.43 3.86
N ASN A 318 -15.69 1.25 3.13
CA ASN A 318 -16.31 2.44 3.71
C ASN A 318 -17.53 2.07 4.57
N PRO A 319 -17.58 2.48 5.85
CA PRO A 319 -18.77 2.26 6.67
C PRO A 319 -19.96 3.06 6.13
N GLY A 320 -21.14 2.43 6.12
CA GLY A 320 -22.41 3.13 6.04
C GLY A 320 -22.80 3.76 7.39
N PHE A 321 -22.33 3.15 8.49
CA PHE A 321 -22.41 3.71 9.84
C PHE A 321 -21.30 3.12 10.70
N ILE A 322 -20.72 3.94 11.58
CA ILE A 322 -19.83 3.49 12.65
C ILE A 322 -20.16 4.29 13.92
N GLY A 323 -20.41 3.59 15.02
CA GLY A 323 -20.83 4.25 16.25
C GLY A 323 -20.92 3.31 17.43
N ARG A 324 -20.88 3.86 18.64
CA ARG A 324 -21.05 3.08 19.86
C ARG A 324 -22.52 2.82 20.12
N LEU A 325 -22.83 1.73 20.83
CA LEU A 325 -24.16 1.52 21.34
C LEU A 325 -24.48 2.47 22.51
N ALA A 326 -25.76 2.60 22.81
CA ALA A 326 -26.23 3.37 23.94
C ALA A 326 -26.04 2.59 25.24
N ASN A 327 -26.07 3.31 26.37
CA ASN A 327 -26.05 2.71 27.70
C ASN A 327 -27.09 1.55 27.81
N PRO A 328 -26.70 0.37 28.33
CA PRO A 328 -25.45 0.07 29.03
C PRO A 328 -24.25 -0.37 28.17
N ASP A 329 -24.43 -0.61 26.88
CA ASP A 329 -23.45 -1.27 26.00
C ASP A 329 -22.46 -0.29 25.34
N GLU A 330 -22.05 0.77 26.05
CA GLU A 330 -21.17 1.83 25.52
C GLU A 330 -19.73 1.36 25.21
N ASN A 331 -19.41 0.13 25.60
CA ASN A 331 -18.22 -0.63 25.28
C ASN A 331 -18.33 -1.38 23.94
N GLU A 332 -19.46 -1.28 23.23
CA GLU A 332 -19.64 -1.90 21.92
C GLU A 332 -19.64 -0.85 20.80
N VAL A 333 -18.88 -1.11 19.74
CA VAL A 333 -18.83 -0.29 18.52
C VAL A 333 -19.36 -1.09 17.34
N VAL A 334 -20.42 -0.60 16.72
CA VAL A 334 -21.06 -1.21 15.55
C VAL A 334 -20.52 -0.58 14.28
N PHE A 335 -19.98 -1.40 13.39
CA PHE A 335 -19.61 -1.07 12.02
C PHE A 335 -20.65 -1.67 11.07
N ARG A 336 -21.45 -0.82 10.43
CA ARG A 336 -22.43 -1.20 9.42
C ARG A 336 -21.89 -0.90 8.03
N PHE A 337 -21.91 -1.89 7.14
CA PHE A 337 -21.42 -1.71 5.77
C PHE A 337 -22.35 -0.80 4.96
N SER A 338 -21.76 0.02 4.09
CA SER A 338 -22.52 0.89 3.17
C SER A 338 -23.13 0.11 2.00
N GLU A 339 -22.60 -1.08 1.73
CA GLU A 339 -23.00 -1.97 0.65
C GLU A 339 -22.83 -3.44 1.06
N THR A 340 -23.35 -4.35 0.23
CA THR A 340 -23.10 -5.78 0.42
C THR A 340 -21.64 -6.09 0.08
N LEU A 341 -20.92 -6.73 1.00
CA LEU A 341 -19.55 -7.14 0.75
C LEU A 341 -19.47 -8.21 -0.34
N ALA A 342 -18.47 -8.10 -1.21
CA ALA A 342 -18.14 -9.14 -2.17
C ALA A 342 -17.55 -10.38 -1.48
N ASP A 343 -17.51 -11.51 -2.17
CA ASP A 343 -16.76 -12.69 -1.71
C ASP A 343 -15.26 -12.44 -1.91
N ASP A 344 -14.51 -12.32 -0.80
CA ASP A 344 -13.08 -12.02 -0.78
C ASP A 344 -12.49 -12.22 0.63
N LEU A 345 -11.17 -12.02 0.77
CA LEU A 345 -10.49 -11.94 2.04
C LEU A 345 -10.62 -10.52 2.63
N TYR A 346 -10.91 -10.45 3.94
CA TYR A 346 -11.06 -9.21 4.69
C TYR A 346 -10.15 -9.20 5.92
N ARG A 347 -9.53 -8.05 6.17
CA ARG A 347 -8.71 -7.77 7.34
C ARG A 347 -9.32 -6.63 8.14
N VAL A 348 -9.32 -6.79 9.46
CA VAL A 348 -9.71 -5.74 10.41
C VAL A 348 -8.46 -5.27 11.12
N ASP A 349 -8.22 -3.96 11.07
CA ASP A 349 -7.14 -3.30 11.81
C ASP A 349 -7.74 -2.40 12.88
N ILE A 350 -7.30 -2.58 14.13
CA ILE A 350 -7.60 -1.69 15.25
C ILE A 350 -6.31 -1.01 15.69
N TYR A 351 -6.25 0.30 15.56
CA TYR A 351 -5.06 1.09 15.89
C TYR A 351 -5.13 1.53 17.34
N GLY A 352 -4.15 1.12 18.15
CA GLY A 352 -4.00 1.56 19.55
C GLY A 352 -2.86 2.56 19.77
N ASP A 353 -1.98 2.68 18.80
CA ASP A 353 -0.86 3.62 18.82
C ASP A 353 -1.15 4.79 17.87
N HIS A 354 -0.58 5.97 18.17
CA HIS A 354 -0.68 7.25 17.45
C HIS A 354 -1.73 8.28 17.98
N PRO A 355 -1.40 9.58 18.08
CA PRO A 355 -2.32 10.62 18.56
C PRO A 355 -3.62 10.76 17.77
N VAL A 356 -3.54 10.61 16.44
CA VAL A 356 -4.66 10.82 15.51
C VAL A 356 -5.39 9.53 15.14
N LEU A 357 -4.68 8.39 15.10
CA LEU A 357 -5.25 7.14 14.61
C LEU A 357 -5.72 6.24 15.75
N ALA A 358 -5.18 6.39 16.96
CA ALA A 358 -5.54 5.49 18.04
C ALA A 358 -7.03 5.58 18.36
N LEU A 359 -7.66 4.41 18.44
CA LEU A 359 -8.95 4.22 19.07
C LEU A 359 -8.83 4.56 20.55
N ARG A 360 -9.76 5.36 21.09
CA ARG A 360 -9.72 5.80 22.50
C ARG A 360 -11.08 5.68 23.17
N ASN A 361 -11.07 5.62 24.49
CA ASN A 361 -12.25 5.88 25.30
C ASN A 361 -12.44 7.39 25.56
N GLU A 362 -13.56 7.77 26.19
CA GLU A 362 -13.85 9.16 26.58
C GLU A 362 -12.85 9.71 27.61
N ALA A 363 -12.17 8.83 28.36
CA ALA A 363 -11.05 9.20 29.23
C ALA A 363 -9.73 9.42 28.47
N THR A 364 -9.75 9.37 27.13
CA THR A 364 -8.61 9.56 26.20
C THR A 364 -7.51 8.51 26.28
N VAL A 365 -7.75 7.42 27.00
CA VAL A 365 -6.83 6.28 27.06
C VAL A 365 -6.95 5.50 25.74
N SER A 366 -5.80 5.23 25.13
CA SER A 366 -5.73 4.50 23.86
C SER A 366 -6.02 3.02 24.02
N TYR A 367 -6.57 2.41 22.98
CA TYR A 367 -6.69 0.96 22.83
C TYR A 367 -5.35 0.28 23.10
N ASN A 368 -5.37 -0.77 23.92
CA ASN A 368 -4.19 -1.54 24.24
C ASN A 368 -4.02 -2.65 23.21
N VAL A 369 -2.92 -2.59 22.45
CA VAL A 369 -2.61 -3.51 21.34
C VAL A 369 -2.23 -4.90 21.84
#